data_AF-A0A7X8IDE3-F1
#
_entry.id   AF-A0A7X8IDE3-F1
#
_cell.length_a   1.000
_cell.length_b   1.000
_cell.length_c   1.000
_cell.angle_alpha   90.00
_cell.angle_beta   90.00
_cell.angle_gamma   90.00
#
_symmetry.space_group_name_H-M   'P 1'
#
loop_
_entity.id
_entity.type
_entity.pdbx_description
1 polymer ?
#
loop_
_entity_poly.entity_id
_entity_poly.type
_entity_poly.pdbx_seq_one_letter_code
_entity_poly.pdbx_strand_id
1 'polypeptide(L)'
;MRDTIKVAFAHNNISHNTQGIMAGITEFMRTKEHWQLIVWPDSSLESLEFLKNRGCKGAFVSVQTSTKAQQLLKLGIPVIALNAMQDMLNLPYISADSEQVSKTAFEYLAGRHFTHFGFFGLAQARWSRERLHHFSRFAAHAGYMVRVYECEQAAITDEVPYTKLWIDMILNEGQQDLLKWLTDLPKPAAILASCDILACHLSNSPAKRGCLSPMRWRFLA
;
A
#
# COMPACT_ATOMS: atom_id res chain seq x y z
N MET A 1 -3.21 14.38 40.53
CA MET A 1 -3.78 14.00 39.22
C MET A 1 -2.65 13.45 38.37
N ARG A 2 -2.82 12.30 37.70
CA ARG A 2 -1.83 11.82 36.73
C ARG A 2 -1.94 12.66 35.46
N ASP A 3 -0.81 13.04 34.87
CA ASP A 3 -0.81 13.83 33.64
C ASP A 3 -1.38 13.03 32.47
N THR A 4 -2.27 13.66 31.69
CA THR A 4 -2.82 13.09 30.47
C THR A 4 -1.74 12.96 29.40
N ILE A 5 -1.57 11.76 28.84
CA ILE A 5 -0.65 11.49 27.73
C ILE A 5 -1.35 11.86 26.43
N LYS A 6 -0.85 12.91 25.77
CA LYS A 6 -1.32 13.34 24.46
C LYS A 6 -0.56 12.61 23.36
N VAL A 7 -1.29 12.00 22.44
CA VAL A 7 -0.75 11.33 21.25
C VAL A 7 -1.37 11.96 20.02
N ALA A 8 -0.54 12.32 19.03
CA ALA A 8 -1.03 12.89 17.78
C ALA A 8 -1.35 11.80 16.75
N PHE A 9 -2.35 12.05 15.92
CA PHE A 9 -2.61 11.32 14.68
C PHE A 9 -2.54 12.34 13.53
N ALA A 10 -1.34 12.48 12.97
CA ALA A 10 -1.00 13.49 11.97
C ALA A 10 -1.13 12.93 10.54
N HIS A 11 -1.98 13.53 9.73
CA HIS A 11 -2.27 13.05 8.38
C HIS A 11 -2.51 14.21 7.41
N ASN A 12 -2.19 14.01 6.13
CA ASN A 12 -2.56 14.95 5.06
C ASN A 12 -3.89 14.53 4.38
N ASN A 13 -4.26 13.25 4.50
CA ASN A 13 -5.47 12.68 3.95
C ASN A 13 -5.87 11.43 4.75
N ILE A 14 -7.16 11.17 4.91
CA ILE A 14 -7.68 9.97 5.58
C ILE A 14 -8.27 9.02 4.54
N SER A 15 -7.53 7.97 4.20
CA SER A 15 -8.04 6.88 3.38
C SER A 15 -8.94 5.92 4.17
N HIS A 16 -9.70 5.06 3.50
CA HIS A 16 -10.47 3.98 4.16
C HIS A 16 -9.58 3.10 5.05
N ASN A 17 -8.37 2.76 4.59
CA ASN A 17 -7.40 2.02 5.39
C ASN A 17 -6.97 2.81 6.65
N THR A 18 -6.71 4.12 6.47
CA THR A 18 -6.36 5.02 7.58
C THR A 18 -7.49 5.12 8.62
N GLN A 19 -8.76 5.12 8.19
CA GLN A 19 -9.91 5.08 9.09
C GLN A 19 -9.94 3.79 9.92
N GLY A 20 -9.70 2.64 9.30
CA GLY A 20 -9.62 1.35 10.00
C GLY A 20 -8.50 1.32 11.05
N ILE A 21 -7.31 1.83 10.70
CA ILE A 21 -6.20 1.96 11.65
C ILE A 21 -6.56 2.90 12.81
N MET A 22 -7.14 4.06 12.51
CA MET A 22 -7.55 5.03 13.54
C MET A 22 -8.61 4.44 14.48
N ALA A 23 -9.56 3.66 13.96
CA ALA A 23 -10.56 2.95 14.77
C ALA A 23 -9.89 1.95 15.72
N GLY A 24 -8.94 1.15 15.25
CA GLY A 24 -8.18 0.22 16.10
C GLY A 24 -7.36 0.93 17.18
N ILE A 25 -6.69 2.04 16.84
CA ILE A 25 -5.97 2.87 17.80
C ILE A 25 -6.92 3.43 18.87
N THR A 26 -8.07 3.95 18.46
CA THR A 26 -9.07 4.51 19.37
C THR A 26 -9.61 3.45 20.31
N GLU A 27 -9.87 2.24 19.80
CA GLU A 27 -10.32 1.11 20.62
C GLU A 27 -9.26 0.70 21.64
N PHE A 28 -7.99 0.60 21.23
CA PHE A 28 -6.89 0.34 22.16
C PHE A 28 -6.79 1.42 23.24
N MET A 29 -6.92 2.70 22.87
CA MET A 29 -6.82 3.82 23.80
C MET A 29 -7.96 3.87 24.81
N ARG A 30 -9.16 3.35 24.50
CA ARG A 30 -10.25 3.22 25.48
C ARG A 30 -9.88 2.35 26.68
N THR A 31 -8.94 1.42 26.51
CA THR A 31 -8.39 0.61 27.63
C THR A 31 -7.41 1.38 28.52
N LYS A 32 -7.09 2.64 28.19
CA LYS A 32 -6.12 3.49 28.89
C LYS A 32 -6.83 4.71 29.47
N GLU A 33 -6.88 4.80 30.80
CA GLU A 33 -7.62 5.86 31.51
C GLU A 33 -7.10 7.30 31.29
N HIS A 34 -5.88 7.48 30.74
CA HIS A 34 -5.18 8.79 30.73
C HIS A 34 -4.58 9.14 29.37
N TRP A 35 -5.10 8.61 28.27
CA TRP A 35 -4.60 8.87 26.92
C TRP A 35 -5.59 9.73 26.13
N GLN A 36 -5.07 10.74 25.43
CA GLN A 36 -5.85 11.61 24.55
C GLN A 36 -5.28 11.55 23.13
N LEU A 37 -6.15 11.26 22.15
CA LEU A 37 -5.80 11.29 20.73
C LEU A 37 -6.10 12.67 20.15
N ILE A 38 -5.13 13.29 19.51
CA ILE A 38 -5.27 14.57 18.81
C ILE A 38 -5.17 14.28 17.31
N VAL A 39 -6.30 14.37 16.61
CA VAL A 39 -6.30 14.27 15.14
C VAL A 39 -5.82 15.60 14.57
N TRP A 40 -4.77 15.56 13.75
CA TRP A 40 -4.11 16.75 13.24
C TRP A 40 -3.95 16.67 11.70
N PRO A 41 -4.55 17.59 10.93
CA PRO A 41 -4.61 17.51 9.47
C PRO A 41 -3.33 18.05 8.79
N ASP A 42 -2.16 17.84 9.39
CA ASP A 42 -0.86 18.17 8.81
C ASP A 42 0.22 17.22 9.35
N SER A 43 0.90 16.51 8.45
CA SER A 43 1.98 15.59 8.79
C SER A 43 3.39 16.17 8.54
N SER A 44 3.50 17.49 8.35
CA SER A 44 4.78 18.18 8.21
C SER A 44 5.62 18.08 9.49
N LEU A 45 6.95 18.19 9.35
CA LEU A 45 7.85 18.18 10.49
C LEU A 45 7.57 19.36 11.44
N GLU A 46 7.30 20.54 10.89
CA GLU A 46 6.96 21.76 11.64
C GLU A 46 5.71 21.56 12.51
N SER A 47 4.63 20.99 11.95
CA SER A 47 3.43 20.67 12.72
C SER A 47 3.71 19.68 13.86
N LEU A 48 4.56 18.69 13.62
CA LEU A 48 4.92 17.69 14.63
C LEU A 48 5.80 18.30 15.74
N GLU A 49 6.71 19.20 15.41
CA GLU A 49 7.48 19.99 16.38
C GLU A 49 6.57 20.89 17.22
N PHE A 50 5.59 21.55 16.60
CA PHE A 50 4.57 22.32 17.30
C PHE A 50 3.80 21.46 18.31
N LEU A 51 3.31 20.28 17.89
CA LEU A 51 2.58 19.35 18.75
C LEU A 51 3.45 18.83 19.90
N LYS A 52 4.72 18.49 19.62
CA LYS A 52 5.70 18.12 20.64
C LYS A 52 5.86 19.22 21.70
N ASN A 53 6.03 20.47 21.27
CA ASN A 53 6.17 21.63 22.16
C ASN A 53 4.89 21.91 22.98
N ARG A 54 3.72 21.46 22.51
CA ARG A 54 2.44 21.49 23.23
C ARG A 54 2.21 20.26 24.15
N GLY A 55 3.22 19.42 24.30
CA GLY A 55 3.22 18.30 25.24
C GLY A 55 2.77 16.96 24.64
N CYS A 56 2.62 16.85 23.31
CA CYS A 56 2.43 15.53 22.69
C CYS A 56 3.64 14.63 22.96
N LYS A 57 3.37 13.42 23.44
CA LYS A 57 4.36 12.43 23.85
C LYS A 57 4.62 11.34 22.80
N GLY A 58 3.86 11.33 21.71
CA GLY A 58 4.07 10.44 20.57
C GLY A 58 3.15 10.81 19.41
N ALA A 59 3.40 10.24 18.24
CA ALA A 59 2.59 10.50 17.06
C ALA A 59 2.45 9.29 16.13
N PHE A 60 1.26 9.10 15.57
CA PHE A 60 1.04 8.35 14.34
C PHE A 60 1.11 9.32 13.16
N VAL A 61 1.92 9.03 12.15
CA VAL A 61 2.21 10.00 11.08
C VAL A 61 2.12 9.32 9.72
N SER A 62 1.45 9.93 8.75
CA SER A 62 1.55 9.48 7.35
C SER A 62 2.95 9.77 6.79
N VAL A 63 3.70 8.74 6.42
CA VAL A 63 5.09 8.82 5.96
C VAL A 63 5.25 7.97 4.71
N GLN A 64 5.51 8.60 3.56
CA GLN A 64 5.69 7.89 2.30
C GLN A 64 7.17 7.66 1.98
N THR A 65 8.06 8.58 2.36
CA THR A 65 9.47 8.52 1.96
C THR A 65 10.43 8.16 3.09
N SER A 66 11.56 7.55 2.71
CA SER A 66 12.69 7.27 3.60
C SER A 66 13.33 8.56 4.16
N THR A 67 13.37 9.63 3.35
CA THR A 67 13.83 10.96 3.78
C THR A 67 13.01 11.50 4.95
N LYS A 68 11.68 11.46 4.85
CA LYS A 68 10.80 11.89 5.94
C LYS A 68 10.93 10.96 7.15
N ALA A 69 11.06 9.65 6.95
CA ALA A 69 11.33 8.71 8.05
C ALA A 69 12.61 9.09 8.82
N GLN A 70 13.68 9.45 8.10
CA GLN A 70 14.94 9.90 8.71
C GLN A 70 14.79 11.21 9.51
N GLN A 71 13.98 12.15 9.03
CA GLN A 71 13.67 13.38 9.75
C GLN A 71 12.90 13.08 11.05
N LEU A 72 11.91 12.19 10.99
CA LEU A 72 11.06 11.84 12.13
C LEU A 72 11.80 11.07 13.23
N LEU A 73 12.82 10.28 12.88
CA LEU A 73 13.72 9.67 13.87
C LEU A 73 14.43 10.69 14.76
N LYS A 74 14.61 11.94 14.29
CA LYS A 74 15.24 13.04 15.03
C LYS A 74 14.25 13.89 15.82
N LEU A 75 12.94 13.64 15.70
CA LEU A 75 11.89 14.46 16.33
C LEU A 75 11.96 14.43 17.87
N GLY A 76 12.47 13.35 18.46
CA GLY A 76 12.65 13.21 19.91
C GLY A 76 11.38 12.83 20.68
N ILE A 77 10.34 12.38 19.97
CA ILE A 77 9.21 11.64 20.54
C ILE A 77 8.99 10.35 19.73
N PRO A 78 8.44 9.27 20.32
CA PRO A 78 8.05 8.08 19.58
C PRO A 78 7.11 8.38 18.42
N VAL A 79 7.45 7.89 17.24
CA VAL A 79 6.63 8.02 16.04
C VAL A 79 6.38 6.65 15.44
N ILE A 80 5.14 6.41 15.02
CA ILE A 80 4.74 5.24 14.24
C ILE A 80 4.27 5.72 12.86
N ALA A 81 4.92 5.27 11.81
CA ALA A 81 4.57 5.61 10.44
C ALA A 81 3.34 4.83 9.94
N LEU A 82 2.49 5.54 9.22
CA LEU A 82 1.35 5.05 8.46
C LEU A 82 1.63 5.28 6.97
N ASN A 83 0.97 4.51 6.10
CA ASN A 83 1.12 4.66 4.65
C ASN A 83 2.58 4.56 4.16
N ALA A 84 3.40 3.73 4.82
CA ALA A 84 4.81 3.51 4.51
C ALA A 84 4.99 2.97 3.08
N MET A 85 5.33 3.85 2.15
CA MET A 85 5.55 3.50 0.74
C MET A 85 6.99 3.08 0.46
N GLN A 86 7.98 3.76 1.03
CA GLN A 86 9.39 3.37 0.93
C GLN A 86 9.86 2.60 2.18
N ASP A 87 11.16 2.32 2.26
CA ASP A 87 11.79 1.83 3.48
C ASP A 87 11.69 2.88 4.59
N MET A 88 11.26 2.46 5.77
CA MET A 88 11.08 3.31 6.95
C MET A 88 12.34 3.35 7.84
N LEU A 89 13.44 2.74 7.41
CA LEU A 89 14.68 2.64 8.18
C LEU A 89 14.37 1.98 9.55
N ASN A 90 14.72 2.66 10.64
CA ASN A 90 14.43 2.23 12.01
C ASN A 90 13.11 2.79 12.56
N LEU A 91 12.32 3.51 11.75
CA LEU A 91 11.05 4.07 12.19
C LEU A 91 9.98 2.96 12.22
N PRO A 92 9.36 2.67 13.39
CA PRO A 92 8.27 1.71 13.45
C PRO A 92 7.13 2.11 12.52
N TYR A 93 6.50 1.15 11.85
CA TYR A 93 5.41 1.43 10.91
C TYR A 93 4.31 0.37 10.95
N ILE A 94 3.12 0.76 10.52
CA ILE A 94 1.98 -0.15 10.33
C ILE A 94 1.82 -0.43 8.84
N SER A 95 1.80 -1.71 8.48
CA SER A 95 1.55 -2.17 7.11
C SER A 95 0.82 -3.50 7.12
N ALA A 96 0.18 -3.84 6.01
CA ALA A 96 -0.36 -5.18 5.81
C ALA A 96 0.78 -6.19 5.66
N ASP A 97 0.54 -7.42 6.07
CA ASP A 97 1.47 -8.53 5.86
C ASP A 97 1.49 -8.92 4.37
N SER A 98 2.50 -8.45 3.65
CA SER A 98 2.70 -8.71 2.23
C SER A 98 2.83 -10.21 1.92
N GLU A 99 3.39 -11.01 2.83
CA GLU A 99 3.53 -12.45 2.65
C GLU A 99 2.18 -13.14 2.72
N GLN A 100 1.39 -12.85 3.75
CA GLN A 100 0.06 -13.45 3.94
C GLN A 100 -0.91 -13.03 2.85
N VAL A 101 -0.86 -11.78 2.39
CA VAL A 101 -1.64 -11.32 1.22
C VAL A 101 -1.26 -12.14 -0.01
N SER A 102 0.03 -12.24 -0.33
CA SER A 102 0.49 -12.96 -1.52
C SER A 102 0.23 -14.46 -1.43
N LYS A 103 0.33 -15.05 -0.25
CA LYS A 103 0.00 -16.47 -0.02
C LYS A 103 -1.47 -16.73 -0.30
N THR A 104 -2.35 -15.94 0.33
CA THR A 104 -3.80 -16.07 0.17
C THR A 104 -4.21 -15.90 -1.30
N ALA A 105 -3.66 -14.90 -1.98
CA ALA A 105 -3.92 -14.67 -3.39
C ALA A 105 -3.43 -15.83 -4.26
N PHE A 106 -2.22 -16.32 -4.02
CA PHE A 106 -1.65 -17.42 -4.80
C PHE A 106 -2.44 -18.71 -4.61
N GLU A 107 -2.67 -19.15 -3.37
CA GLU A 107 -3.42 -20.37 -3.06
C GLU A 107 -4.81 -20.35 -3.69
N TYR A 108 -5.47 -19.20 -3.63
CA TYR A 108 -6.78 -19.04 -4.25
C TYR A 108 -6.74 -19.11 -5.79
N LEU A 109 -5.74 -18.51 -6.44
CA LEU A 109 -5.62 -18.51 -7.91
C LEU A 109 -5.16 -19.86 -8.44
N ALA A 110 -4.19 -20.49 -7.78
CA ALA A 110 -3.64 -21.79 -8.13
C ALA A 110 -4.61 -22.93 -7.83
N GLY A 111 -5.50 -22.78 -6.83
CA GLY A 111 -6.62 -23.70 -6.60
C GLY A 111 -7.68 -23.70 -7.70
N ARG A 112 -7.49 -22.93 -8.78
CA ARG A 112 -8.37 -22.87 -9.96
C ARG A 112 -7.63 -23.34 -11.20
N HIS A 113 -8.30 -23.31 -12.34
CA HIS A 113 -7.77 -23.79 -13.63
C HIS A 113 -6.73 -22.85 -14.28
N PHE A 114 -6.13 -21.89 -13.55
CA PHE A 114 -5.15 -20.97 -14.12
C PHE A 114 -3.76 -21.61 -14.15
N THR A 115 -3.09 -21.53 -15.30
CA THR A 115 -1.75 -22.11 -15.53
C THR A 115 -0.69 -21.04 -15.78
N HIS A 116 -1.12 -19.78 -15.91
CA HIS A 116 -0.24 -18.64 -16.13
C HIS A 116 -0.54 -17.54 -15.11
N PHE A 117 0.51 -16.91 -14.59
CA PHE A 117 0.39 -15.92 -13.54
C PHE A 117 1.02 -14.61 -13.97
N GLY A 118 0.37 -13.50 -13.61
CA GLY A 118 0.90 -12.16 -13.81
C GLY A 118 0.84 -11.33 -12.53
N PHE A 119 1.63 -10.28 -12.49
CA PHE A 119 1.63 -9.29 -11.42
C PHE A 119 1.55 -7.89 -12.00
N PHE A 120 0.62 -7.07 -11.47
CA PHE A 120 0.45 -5.68 -11.85
C PHE A 120 0.55 -4.79 -10.62
N GLY A 121 1.60 -3.97 -10.53
CA GLY A 121 1.84 -3.20 -9.32
C GLY A 121 2.78 -2.02 -9.47
N LEU A 122 3.04 -1.40 -8.33
CA LEU A 122 3.89 -0.22 -8.22
C LEU A 122 5.32 -0.66 -7.91
N ALA A 123 6.27 -0.40 -8.82
CA ALA A 123 7.67 -0.74 -8.63
C ALA A 123 8.31 0.08 -7.50
N GLN A 124 7.86 1.32 -7.32
CA GLN A 124 8.44 2.23 -6.32
C GLN A 124 7.95 1.91 -4.89
N ALA A 125 6.79 1.30 -4.73
CA ALA A 125 6.22 1.00 -3.41
C ALA A 125 6.77 -0.32 -2.82
N ARG A 126 7.35 -0.23 -1.62
CA ARG A 126 7.90 -1.34 -0.84
C ARG A 126 6.93 -2.52 -0.72
N TRP A 127 5.72 -2.27 -0.24
CA TRP A 127 4.69 -3.32 -0.05
C TRP A 127 4.30 -3.99 -1.37
N SER A 128 4.35 -3.28 -2.50
CA SER A 128 4.08 -3.86 -3.82
C SER A 128 5.22 -4.76 -4.27
N ARG A 129 6.48 -4.34 -4.06
CA ARG A 129 7.66 -5.18 -4.31
C ARG A 129 7.69 -6.43 -3.43
N GLU A 130 7.34 -6.30 -2.15
CA GLU A 130 7.23 -7.43 -1.23
C GLU A 130 6.14 -8.40 -1.68
N ARG A 131 4.95 -7.89 -2.04
CA ARG A 131 3.87 -8.73 -2.58
C ARG A 131 4.31 -9.48 -3.83
N LEU A 132 4.96 -8.81 -4.78
CA LEU A 132 5.54 -9.43 -5.98
C LEU A 132 6.53 -10.53 -5.61
N HIS A 133 7.46 -10.24 -4.69
CA HIS A 133 8.48 -11.20 -4.24
C HIS A 133 7.83 -12.47 -3.67
N HIS A 134 6.93 -12.33 -2.70
CA HIS A 134 6.26 -13.47 -2.07
C HIS A 134 5.38 -14.22 -3.06
N PHE A 135 4.62 -13.52 -3.91
CA PHE A 135 3.75 -14.15 -4.91
C PHE A 135 4.56 -14.96 -5.93
N SER A 136 5.67 -14.39 -6.43
CA SER A 136 6.60 -15.06 -7.34
C SER A 136 7.26 -16.26 -6.68
N ARG A 137 7.60 -16.14 -5.39
CA ARG A 137 8.14 -17.26 -4.60
C ARG A 137 7.12 -18.40 -4.51
N PHE A 138 5.88 -18.13 -4.12
CA PHE A 138 4.84 -19.17 -4.03
C PHE A 138 4.53 -19.81 -5.39
N ALA A 139 4.47 -19.02 -6.46
CA ALA A 139 4.32 -19.51 -7.82
C ALA A 139 5.47 -20.43 -8.24
N ALA A 140 6.71 -20.02 -7.99
CA ALA A 140 7.90 -20.81 -8.30
C ALA A 140 7.92 -22.16 -7.56
N HIS A 141 7.53 -22.19 -6.28
CA HIS A 141 7.42 -23.44 -5.52
C HIS A 141 6.38 -24.41 -6.10
N ALA A 142 5.37 -23.91 -6.81
CA ALA A 142 4.37 -24.71 -7.51
C ALA A 142 4.71 -24.97 -8.99
N GLY A 143 5.91 -24.60 -9.44
CA GLY A 143 6.37 -24.84 -10.82
C GLY A 143 5.88 -23.81 -11.84
N TYR A 144 5.39 -22.65 -11.40
CA TYR A 144 4.93 -21.56 -12.27
C TYR A 144 5.90 -20.39 -12.30
N MET A 145 5.82 -19.61 -13.39
CA MET A 145 6.51 -18.32 -13.52
C MET A 145 5.49 -17.18 -13.52
N VAL A 146 5.84 -16.06 -12.87
CA VAL A 146 5.03 -14.84 -12.85
C VAL A 146 5.56 -13.85 -13.88
N ARG A 147 4.71 -13.38 -14.79
CA ARG A 147 5.04 -12.26 -15.67
C ARG A 147 4.68 -10.94 -15.01
N VAL A 148 5.61 -10.00 -14.93
CA VAL A 148 5.38 -8.69 -14.32
C VAL A 148 5.04 -7.69 -15.42
N TYR A 149 4.09 -6.80 -15.16
CA TYR A 149 3.92 -5.60 -15.98
C TYR A 149 4.87 -4.52 -15.49
N GLU A 150 5.80 -4.09 -16.34
CA GLU A 150 6.76 -3.03 -16.06
C GLU A 150 6.34 -1.76 -16.81
N CYS A 151 6.38 -0.63 -16.12
CA CYS A 151 6.18 0.68 -16.71
C CYS A 151 7.00 1.72 -15.93
N GLU A 152 7.27 2.86 -16.56
CA GLU A 152 7.81 4.01 -15.83
C GLU A 152 6.79 4.50 -14.80
N GLN A 153 7.29 4.90 -13.64
CA GLN A 153 6.46 5.32 -12.52
C GLN A 153 7.06 6.58 -11.90
N ALA A 154 6.18 7.54 -11.61
CA ALA A 154 6.56 8.75 -10.90
C ALA A 154 7.22 8.43 -9.55
N ALA A 155 8.18 9.26 -9.17
CA ALA A 155 8.83 9.14 -7.87
C ALA A 155 7.81 9.35 -6.73
N ILE A 156 7.92 8.53 -5.68
CA ILE A 156 7.12 8.71 -4.46
C ILE A 156 7.64 9.94 -3.71
N THR A 157 6.73 10.87 -3.42
CA THR A 157 6.99 12.01 -2.52
C THR A 157 5.91 12.06 -1.44
N ASP A 158 6.21 12.72 -0.30
CA ASP A 158 5.24 12.88 0.79
C ASP A 158 4.13 13.89 0.46
N GLU A 159 4.34 14.74 -0.53
CA GLU A 159 3.42 15.78 -0.99
C GLU A 159 2.36 15.24 -1.95
N VAL A 160 2.70 14.18 -2.69
CA VAL A 160 1.83 13.60 -3.70
C VAL A 160 0.94 12.53 -3.04
N PRO A 161 -0.40 12.65 -3.13
CA PRO A 161 -1.28 11.56 -2.73
C PRO A 161 -0.97 10.31 -3.54
N TYR A 162 -0.93 9.15 -2.87
CA TYR A 162 -0.67 7.87 -3.54
C TYR A 162 -1.65 7.61 -4.70
N THR A 163 -2.87 8.14 -4.64
CA THR A 163 -3.86 8.05 -5.72
C THR A 163 -3.39 8.70 -7.02
N LYS A 164 -2.61 9.78 -6.93
CA LYS A 164 -2.07 10.47 -8.11
C LYS A 164 -0.97 9.66 -8.79
N LEU A 165 -0.11 8.97 -8.02
CA LEU A 165 0.88 8.04 -8.58
C LEU A 165 0.23 6.98 -9.47
N TRP A 166 -0.97 6.52 -9.09
CA TRP A 166 -1.74 5.55 -9.87
C TRP A 166 -2.37 6.17 -11.10
N ILE A 167 -2.96 7.36 -10.96
CA ILE A 167 -3.58 8.09 -12.06
C ILE A 167 -2.54 8.39 -13.15
N ASP A 168 -1.35 8.84 -12.76
CA ASP A 168 -0.29 9.16 -13.72
C ASP A 168 0.18 7.90 -14.46
N MET A 169 0.35 6.77 -13.74
CA MET A 169 0.67 5.46 -14.33
C MET A 169 -0.41 4.97 -15.33
N ILE A 170 -1.68 5.26 -15.03
CA ILE A 170 -2.84 4.79 -15.80
C ILE A 170 -3.14 5.69 -17.01
N LEU A 171 -3.06 7.01 -16.85
CA LEU A 171 -3.59 7.98 -17.81
C LEU A 171 -2.58 8.47 -18.84
N ASN A 172 -1.30 8.60 -18.48
CA ASN A 172 -0.35 9.34 -19.32
C ASN A 172 0.43 8.44 -20.30
N GLU A 173 0.72 7.19 -19.93
CA GLU A 173 1.70 6.37 -20.69
C GLU A 173 1.25 4.91 -20.95
N GLY A 174 0.33 4.36 -20.13
CA GLY A 174 0.25 2.90 -19.96
C GLY A 174 -0.90 2.14 -20.63
N GLN A 175 -1.90 2.77 -21.26
CA GLN A 175 -3.09 1.99 -21.65
C GLN A 175 -2.82 1.01 -22.80
N GLN A 176 -2.05 1.40 -23.82
CA GLN A 176 -1.75 0.50 -24.95
C GLN A 176 -0.75 -0.59 -24.56
N ASP A 177 0.30 -0.25 -23.81
CA ASP A 177 1.29 -1.22 -23.35
C ASP A 177 0.69 -2.22 -22.35
N LEU A 178 -0.19 -1.75 -21.46
CA LEU A 178 -0.95 -2.64 -20.58
C LEU A 178 -1.87 -3.57 -21.37
N LEU A 179 -2.58 -3.06 -22.38
CA LEU A 179 -3.42 -3.88 -23.25
C LEU A 179 -2.61 -4.93 -24.01
N LYS A 180 -1.42 -4.55 -24.51
CA LYS A 180 -0.49 -5.47 -25.17
C LYS A 180 -0.01 -6.54 -24.20
N TRP A 181 0.48 -6.17 -23.02
CA TRP A 181 0.91 -7.11 -21.98
C TRP A 181 -0.20 -8.09 -21.57
N LEU A 182 -1.44 -7.60 -21.42
CA LEU A 182 -2.59 -8.45 -21.14
C LEU A 182 -2.87 -9.44 -22.29
N THR A 183 -2.78 -8.95 -23.53
CA THR A 183 -3.00 -9.78 -24.73
C THR A 183 -1.93 -10.85 -24.87
N ASP A 184 -0.66 -10.51 -24.60
CA ASP A 184 0.51 -11.39 -24.74
C ASP A 184 0.65 -12.41 -23.61
N LEU A 185 -0.09 -12.24 -22.50
CA LEU A 185 -0.07 -13.19 -21.39
C LEU A 185 -0.74 -14.53 -21.83
N PRO A 186 -0.09 -15.69 -21.73
CA PRO A 186 -0.69 -16.97 -22.15
C PRO A 186 -1.91 -17.32 -21.31
N LYS A 187 -2.90 -18.02 -21.87
CA LYS A 187 -4.19 -18.34 -21.21
C LYS A 187 -4.31 -19.83 -20.90
N PRO A 188 -5.01 -20.21 -19.81
CA PRO A 188 -5.73 -19.37 -18.85
C PRO A 188 -4.81 -18.64 -17.86
N ALA A 189 -5.04 -17.33 -17.64
CA ALA A 189 -4.18 -16.51 -16.80
C ALA A 189 -4.90 -15.90 -15.58
N ALA A 190 -4.17 -15.84 -14.47
CA ALA A 190 -4.54 -15.07 -13.29
C ALA A 190 -3.54 -13.94 -13.05
N ILE A 191 -4.03 -12.76 -12.65
CA ILE A 191 -3.17 -11.62 -12.31
C ILE A 191 -3.44 -11.19 -10.88
N LEU A 192 -2.39 -11.09 -10.07
CA LEU A 192 -2.44 -10.37 -8.80
C LEU A 192 -2.16 -8.88 -9.08
N ALA A 193 -3.10 -8.02 -8.72
CA ALA A 193 -2.86 -6.59 -8.67
C ALA A 193 -2.33 -6.21 -7.27
N SER A 194 -1.38 -5.29 -7.19
CA SER A 194 -0.79 -4.92 -5.90
C SER A 194 -1.75 -4.17 -4.98
N CYS A 195 -2.85 -3.58 -5.50
CA CYS A 195 -3.91 -2.97 -4.72
C CYS A 195 -5.25 -2.93 -5.49
N ASP A 196 -6.34 -2.67 -4.78
CA ASP A 196 -7.71 -2.65 -5.30
C ASP A 196 -7.91 -1.69 -6.47
N ILE A 197 -7.26 -0.53 -6.43
CA ILE A 197 -7.43 0.47 -7.49
C ILE A 197 -6.80 0.01 -8.80
N LEU A 198 -5.66 -0.67 -8.75
CA LEU A 198 -5.07 -1.33 -9.91
C LEU A 198 -5.91 -2.52 -10.38
N ALA A 199 -6.50 -3.30 -9.45
CA ALA A 199 -7.42 -4.38 -9.80
C ALA A 199 -8.70 -3.87 -10.50
N CYS A 200 -9.24 -2.75 -10.04
CA CYS A 200 -10.37 -2.05 -10.66
C CYS A 200 -10.00 -1.55 -12.05
N HIS A 201 -8.80 -0.96 -12.21
CA HIS A 201 -8.32 -0.53 -13.52
C HIS A 201 -8.21 -1.68 -14.52
N LEU A 202 -7.57 -2.80 -14.12
CA LEU A 202 -7.50 -4.01 -14.94
C LEU A 202 -8.88 -4.55 -15.30
N SER A 203 -9.84 -4.48 -14.37
CA SER A 203 -11.20 -4.96 -14.59
C SER A 203 -12.00 -4.12 -15.58
N ASN A 204 -11.69 -2.83 -15.72
CA ASN A 204 -12.35 -1.92 -16.64
C ASN A 204 -11.67 -1.84 -18.03
N SER A 205 -10.51 -2.49 -18.18
CA SER A 205 -9.72 -2.46 -19.42
C SER A 205 -10.45 -3.12 -20.61
N PRO A 206 -10.43 -2.51 -21.81
CA PRO A 206 -11.10 -3.01 -23.02
C PRO A 206 -10.76 -4.46 -23.40
N ALA A 207 -9.55 -4.95 -23.07
CA ALA A 207 -9.16 -6.36 -23.31
C ALA A 207 -10.14 -7.36 -22.68
N LYS A 208 -10.86 -6.97 -21.62
CA LYS A 208 -11.87 -7.79 -20.95
C LYS A 208 -13.21 -7.82 -21.70
N ARG A 209 -13.54 -6.76 -22.47
CA ARG A 209 -14.84 -6.63 -23.17
C ARG A 209 -14.98 -7.56 -24.38
N GLY A 210 -13.88 -8.07 -24.94
CA GLY A 210 -13.88 -9.09 -26.00
C GLY A 210 -13.68 -10.53 -25.52
N CYS A 211 -13.49 -10.77 -24.21
CA CYS A 211 -13.16 -12.09 -23.65
C CYS A 211 -13.95 -12.34 -22.35
N LEU A 212 -15.28 -12.31 -22.46
CA LEU A 212 -16.19 -12.69 -21.38
C LEU A 212 -16.24 -14.21 -21.21
N SER A 213 -15.25 -14.76 -20.52
CA SER A 213 -15.46 -15.98 -19.75
C SER A 213 -14.63 -15.91 -18.47
N PRO A 214 -15.23 -16.13 -17.28
CA PRO A 214 -14.52 -16.30 -16.00
C PRO A 214 -13.43 -17.38 -16.04
N MET A 215 -13.39 -18.20 -17.11
CA MET A 215 -12.37 -19.21 -17.36
C MET A 215 -11.09 -18.67 -18.01
N ARG A 216 -11.08 -17.45 -18.57
CA ARG A 216 -9.89 -16.89 -19.27
C ARG A 216 -9.05 -15.94 -18.42
N TRP A 217 -9.66 -15.25 -17.45
CA TRP A 217 -9.04 -14.19 -16.67
C TRP A 217 -9.62 -14.05 -15.27
N ARG A 218 -8.75 -13.84 -14.26
CA ARG A 218 -9.18 -13.40 -12.92
C ARG A 218 -8.18 -12.44 -12.27
N PHE A 219 -8.72 -11.42 -11.62
CA PHE A 219 -7.98 -10.39 -10.88
C PHE A 219 -8.33 -10.49 -9.39
N LEU A 220 -7.33 -10.39 -8.53
CA LEU A 220 -7.49 -10.23 -7.08
C LEU A 220 -6.65 -9.04 -6.61
N ALA A 221 -7.08 -8.44 -5.50
CA ALA A 221 -6.42 -7.35 -4.82
C ALA A 221 -6.06 -7.77 -3.38
#